data_AF-A0A1F9BPS4-F1
#
_entry.id   AF-A0A1F9BPS4-F1
#
_cell.length_a   1.000
_cell.length_b   1.000
_cell.length_c   1.000
_cell.angle_alpha   90.00
_cell.angle_beta   90.00
_cell.angle_gamma   90.00
#
_symmetry.space_group_name_H-M   'P 1'
#
loop_
_entity.id
_entity.type
_entity.pdbx_description
1 polymer ?
#
loop_
_entity_poly.entity_id
_entity_poly.type
_entity_poly.pdbx_seq_one_letter_code
_entity_poly.pdbx_strand_id
1 'polypeptide(L)'
;MREEMITLILGMAVVTFLPRFLPMALFTRWVIPEKVQLLLEDLPVAILSAIVFPIFLFGGDGAFDLQPRFLIAAIPIFIFAWKVRSIWGSVILGMVIYWGLGFIL
;
A
#
# COMPACT_ATOMS: atom_id res chain seq x y z
N MET A 1 16.44 -30.40 7.26
CA MET A 1 15.37 -29.38 7.32
C MET A 1 14.11 -30.08 7.79
N ARG A 2 13.40 -29.50 8.76
CA ARG A 2 12.25 -30.12 9.45
C ARG A 2 11.10 -30.29 8.45
N GLU A 3 10.49 -31.48 8.36
CA GLU A 3 9.40 -31.75 7.39
C GLU A 3 8.24 -30.75 7.50
N GLU A 4 7.98 -30.26 8.72
CA GLU A 4 7.05 -29.18 9.04
C GLU A 4 7.24 -27.93 8.16
N MET A 5 8.48 -27.58 7.82
CA MET A 5 8.79 -26.40 7.02
C MET A 5 8.37 -26.59 5.56
N ILE A 6 8.53 -27.81 5.03
CA ILE A 6 8.13 -28.14 3.65
C ILE A 6 6.61 -28.14 3.54
N THR A 7 5.91 -28.71 4.53
CA THR A 7 4.45 -28.69 4.59
C THR A 7 3.90 -27.25 4.72
N LEU A 8 4.56 -26.40 5.53
CA LEU A 8 4.21 -24.98 5.64
C LEU A 8 4.40 -24.23 4.32
N ILE A 9 5.55 -24.40 3.65
CA ILE A 9 5.82 -23.76 2.36
C ILE A 9 4.80 -24.20 1.31
N LEU A 10 4.49 -25.49 1.24
CA LEU A 10 3.47 -26.02 0.34
C LEU A 10 2.07 -25.46 0.66
N GLY A 11 1.70 -25.41 1.95
CA GLY A 11 0.44 -24.82 2.39
C GLY A 11 0.33 -23.34 2.01
N MET A 12 1.37 -22.55 2.26
CA MET A 12 1.44 -21.13 1.88
C MET A 12 1.39 -20.95 0.37
N ALA A 13 2.08 -21.80 -0.39
CA ALA A 13 2.07 -21.76 -1.85
C ALA A 13 0.66 -22.01 -2.39
N VAL A 14 -0.05 -23.02 -1.88
CA VAL A 14 -1.43 -23.32 -2.30
C VAL A 14 -2.36 -22.16 -1.97
N VAL A 15 -2.34 -21.66 -0.73
CA VAL A 15 -3.23 -20.58 -0.26
C VAL A 15 -2.94 -19.25 -0.93
N THR A 16 -1.71 -18.99 -1.39
CA THR A 16 -1.36 -17.75 -2.12
C THR A 16 -1.63 -17.88 -3.61
N PHE A 17 -1.35 -19.05 -4.19
CA PHE A 17 -1.49 -19.29 -5.62
C PHE A 17 -2.96 -19.38 -6.01
N LEU A 18 -3.80 -20.07 -5.23
CA LEU A 18 -5.24 -20.18 -5.52
C LEU A 18 -5.90 -18.82 -5.73
N PRO A 19 -5.92 -17.89 -4.75
CA PRO A 19 -6.61 -16.61 -4.90
C PRO A 19 -5.98 -15.69 -5.94
N ARG A 20 -4.73 -15.92 -6.38
CA ARG A 20 -4.09 -15.13 -7.44
C ARG A 20 -4.31 -15.71 -8.83
N PHE A 21 -4.34 -17.04 -8.93
CA PHE A 21 -4.56 -17.78 -10.17
C PHE A 21 -6.04 -17.90 -10.52
N LEU A 22 -6.93 -18.05 -9.53
CA LEU A 22 -8.38 -18.08 -9.75
C LEU A 22 -8.88 -16.86 -10.53
N PRO A 23 -8.56 -15.62 -10.13
CA PRO A 23 -8.95 -14.45 -10.90
C PRO A 23 -8.37 -14.53 -12.32
N MET A 24 -7.06 -14.73 -12.49
CA MET A 24 -6.44 -14.79 -13.82
C MET A 24 -7.07 -15.88 -14.73
N ALA A 25 -7.29 -17.08 -14.21
CA ALA A 25 -7.82 -18.21 -14.96
C ALA A 25 -9.32 -18.03 -15.29
N LEU A 26 -10.10 -17.46 -14.38
CA LEU A 26 -11.52 -17.13 -14.62
C LEU A 26 -11.68 -15.96 -15.59
N PHE A 27 -10.81 -14.94 -15.50
CA PHE A 27 -10.86 -13.75 -16.36
C PHE A 27 -10.49 -14.01 -17.81
N THR A 28 -9.88 -15.15 -18.14
CA THR A 28 -9.60 -15.50 -19.55
C THR A 28 -10.89 -15.81 -20.34
N ARG A 29 -12.01 -16.10 -19.64
CA ARG A 29 -13.29 -16.48 -20.28
C ARG A 29 -14.43 -15.48 -20.08
N TRP A 30 -14.28 -14.52 -19.17
CA TRP A 30 -15.33 -13.53 -18.85
C TRP A 30 -14.91 -12.15 -19.35
N VAL A 31 -15.74 -11.55 -20.22
CA VAL A 31 -15.58 -10.14 -20.61
C VAL A 31 -15.92 -9.30 -19.38
N ILE A 32 -14.90 -8.83 -18.67
CA ILE A 32 -15.09 -7.95 -17.52
C ILE A 32 -15.76 -6.68 -18.03
N PRO A 33 -16.93 -6.26 -17.50
CA PRO A 33 -17.57 -5.03 -17.91
C PRO A 33 -16.64 -3.84 -17.63
N GLU A 34 -16.59 -2.85 -18.53
CA GLU A 34 -15.66 -1.71 -18.45
C GLU A 34 -15.63 -1.04 -17.08
N LYS A 35 -16.79 -0.93 -16.40
CA LYS A 35 -16.90 -0.38 -15.04
C LYS A 35 -16.05 -1.11 -14.01
N VAL A 36 -15.99 -2.44 -14.09
CA VAL A 36 -15.20 -3.25 -13.14
C VAL A 36 -13.71 -3.20 -13.49
N GLN A 37 -13.36 -3.11 -14.78
CA GLN A 37 -11.95 -2.94 -15.17
C GLN A 37 -11.38 -1.62 -14.64
N LEU A 38 -12.13 -0.52 -14.77
CA LEU A 38 -11.76 0.78 -14.20
C LEU A 38 -11.56 0.70 -12.67
N LEU A 39 -12.48 0.04 -11.95
CA LEU A 39 -12.36 -0.17 -10.51
C LEU A 39 -11.14 -1.03 -10.12
N LEU A 40 -10.81 -2.04 -10.93
CA LEU A 40 -9.65 -2.91 -10.70
C LEU A 40 -8.32 -2.19 -11.00
N GLU A 41 -8.30 -1.26 -11.96
CA GLU A 41 -7.12 -0.46 -12.30
C GLU A 41 -6.79 0.56 -11.20
N ASP A 42 -7.81 1.14 -10.55
CA ASP A 42 -7.66 2.10 -9.45
C ASP A 42 -7.46 1.43 -8.07
N LEU A 43 -7.73 0.13 -7.96
CA LEU A 43 -7.64 -0.63 -6.70
C LEU A 43 -6.27 -0.51 -6.00
N PRO A 44 -5.12 -0.65 -6.69
CA PRO A 44 -3.81 -0.47 -6.08
C PRO A 44 -3.64 0.91 -5.42
N VAL A 45 -4.05 1.98 -6.12
CA VAL A 45 -3.92 3.36 -5.62
C VAL A 45 -4.89 3.60 -4.46
N ALA A 46 -6.12 3.09 -4.55
CA ALA A 46 -7.12 3.16 -3.50
C ALA A 46 -6.67 2.44 -2.22
N ILE A 47 -6.13 1.22 -2.35
CA ILE A 47 -5.60 0.44 -1.22
C ILE A 47 -4.42 1.16 -0.57
N LEU A 48 -3.44 1.62 -1.36
CA LEU A 48 -2.30 2.34 -0.82
C LEU A 48 -2.74 3.62 -0.09
N SER A 49 -3.70 4.36 -0.66
CA SER A 49 -4.25 5.55 -0.03
C SER A 49 -4.99 5.22 1.28
N ALA A 50 -5.79 4.15 1.29
CA ALA A 50 -6.53 3.70 2.47
C ALA A 50 -5.61 3.16 3.59
N ILE A 51 -4.45 2.61 3.25
CA ILE A 51 -3.44 2.19 4.24
C ILE A 51 -2.67 3.39 4.79
N VAL A 52 -2.32 4.36 3.93
CA VAL A 52 -1.50 5.52 4.33
C VAL A 52 -2.31 6.56 5.12
N PHE A 53 -3.57 6.80 4.73
CA PHE A 53 -4.44 7.79 5.37
C PHE A 53 -4.61 7.64 6.89
N PRO A 54 -4.90 6.44 7.45
CA PRO A 54 -5.09 6.28 8.89
C PRO A 54 -3.82 6.52 9.70
N ILE A 55 -2.63 6.38 9.09
CA ILE A 55 -1.33 6.66 9.76
C ILE A 55 -1.25 8.12 10.21
N PHE A 56 -2.00 9.04 9.58
CA PHE A 56 -2.03 10.45 9.97
C PHE A 56 -2.98 10.76 11.14
N LEU A 57 -3.97 9.91 11.39
CA LEU A 57 -5.12 10.22 12.26
C LEU A 57 -5.20 9.34 13.51
N PHE A 58 -4.64 8.14 13.46
CA PHE A 58 -4.72 7.17 14.54
C PHE A 58 -3.32 6.90 15.12
N GLY A 59 -3.18 7.07 16.43
CA GLY A 59 -2.09 6.46 17.18
C GLY A 59 -2.27 4.95 17.16
N GLY A 60 -1.19 4.18 17.24
CA GLY A 60 -1.20 2.70 17.10
C GLY A 60 -2.21 1.95 17.98
N ASP A 61 -2.77 2.61 19.00
CA ASP A 61 -3.80 2.10 19.92
C ASP A 61 -5.25 2.30 19.41
N GLY A 62 -5.44 2.80 18.19
CA GLY A 62 -6.77 3.07 17.61
C GLY A 62 -7.48 4.29 18.21
N ALA A 63 -6.83 4.98 19.15
CA ALA A 63 -7.26 6.29 19.62
C ALA A 63 -7.00 7.35 18.54
N PHE A 64 -7.92 8.31 18.43
CA PHE A 64 -7.75 9.46 17.57
C PHE A 64 -6.66 10.34 18.18
N ASP A 65 -5.45 10.23 17.64
CA ASP A 65 -4.29 11.01 18.03
C ASP A 65 -3.69 11.61 16.77
N LEU A 66 -3.89 12.91 16.61
CA LEU A 66 -3.37 13.66 15.48
C LEU A 66 -1.86 13.74 15.63
N GLN A 67 -1.12 12.90 14.91
CA GLN A 67 0.33 12.90 14.94
C GLN A 67 0.87 14.06 14.09
N PRO A 68 1.25 15.21 14.69
CA PRO A 68 1.55 16.42 13.92
C PRO A 68 2.80 16.23 13.05
N ARG A 69 3.71 15.34 13.49
CA ARG A 69 4.93 14.95 12.77
C ARG A 69 4.62 14.42 11.37
N PHE A 70 3.67 13.49 11.24
CA PHE A 70 3.32 12.91 9.94
C PHE A 70 2.50 13.88 9.08
N LEU A 71 1.65 14.70 9.70
CA LEU A 71 0.84 15.68 8.99
C LEU A 71 1.71 16.77 8.33
N ILE A 72 2.72 17.27 9.06
CA ILE A 72 3.68 18.27 8.55
C ILE A 72 4.57 17.66 7.46
N ALA A 73 4.94 16.38 7.58
CA ALA A 73 5.70 15.68 6.55
C ALA A 73 4.86 15.43 5.27
N ALA A 74 3.55 15.18 5.42
CA ALA A 74 2.66 14.87 4.30
C ALA A 74 2.46 16.03 3.33
N ILE A 75 2.36 17.27 3.84
CA ILE A 75 2.12 18.47 3.02
C ILE A 75 3.18 18.66 1.90
N PRO A 76 4.50 18.71 2.20
CA PRO A 76 5.52 18.87 1.17
C PRO A 76 5.61 17.65 0.24
N ILE A 77 5.36 16.44 0.74
CA ILE A 77 5.32 15.22 -0.08
C ILE A 77 4.16 15.28 -1.08
N PHE A 78 2.97 15.73 -0.64
CA PHE A 78 1.79 15.85 -1.47
C PHE A 78 1.99 16.87 -2.60
N ILE A 79 2.59 18.03 -2.28
CA ILE A 79 2.91 19.06 -3.28
C ILE A 79 3.92 18.53 -4.30
N PHE A 80 4.93 17.79 -3.85
CA PHE A 80 5.95 17.22 -4.73
C PHE A 80 5.40 16.10 -5.62
N ALA A 81 4.58 15.21 -5.05
CA ALA A 81 3.93 14.12 -5.76
C ALA A 81 3.01 14.63 -6.88
N TRP A 82 2.26 15.71 -6.63
CA TRP A 82 1.43 16.35 -7.66
C TRP A 82 2.29 16.83 -8.84
N LYS A 83 3.42 17.49 -8.57
CA LYS A 83 4.23 18.15 -9.60
C LYS A 83 5.08 17.18 -10.42
N VAL A 84 5.65 16.16 -9.79
CA VAL A 84 6.68 15.31 -10.42
C VAL A 84 6.09 14.04 -11.02
N ARG A 85 4.88 13.62 -10.61
CA ARG A 85 4.20 12.37 -11.05
C ARG A 85 5.13 11.13 -11.03
N SER A 86 6.18 11.15 -10.22
CA SER A 86 7.16 10.07 -10.07
C SER A 86 6.99 9.42 -8.69
N ILE A 87 6.71 8.12 -8.70
CA ILE A 87 6.59 7.31 -7.48
C ILE A 87 7.92 7.33 -6.71
N TRP A 88 9.05 7.08 -7.40
CA TRP A 88 10.37 7.04 -6.79
C TRP A 88 10.79 8.38 -6.17
N GLY A 89 10.53 9.49 -6.86
CA GLY A 89 10.85 10.81 -6.34
C GLY A 89 10.07 11.14 -5.06
N SER A 90 8.80 10.74 -5.03
CA SER A 90 7.92 10.98 -3.87
C SER A 90 8.37 10.15 -2.64
N VAL A 91 8.80 8.90 -2.86
CA VAL A 91 9.31 8.02 -1.80
C VAL A 91 10.61 8.56 -1.20
N ILE A 92 11.58 8.93 -2.05
CA ILE A 92 12.88 9.44 -1.58
C ILE A 92 12.71 10.74 -0.80
N LEU A 93 11.90 11.68 -1.32
CA LEU A 93 11.62 12.94 -0.66
C LEU A 93 10.92 12.72 0.69
N GLY A 94 9.94 11.81 0.74
CA GLY A 94 9.27 11.45 1.99
C GLY A 94 10.20 10.85 3.03
N MET A 95 11.11 9.97 2.62
CA MET A 95 12.14 9.41 3.51
C MET A 95 13.05 10.50 4.08
N VAL A 96 13.54 11.42 3.25
CA VAL A 96 14.42 12.52 3.69
C VAL A 96 13.71 13.43 4.68
N ILE A 97 12.45 13.79 4.42
CA ILE A 97 11.65 14.65 5.30
C ILE A 97 11.34 13.95 6.62
N TYR A 98 10.91 12.68 6.58
CA TYR A 98 10.64 11.90 7.78
C TYR A 98 11.89 11.78 8.67
N TRP A 99 13.04 11.46 8.06
CA TRP A 99 14.29 11.29 8.81
C TRP A 99 14.82 12.62 9.34
N GLY A 100 14.72 13.70 8.57
CA GLY A 100 15.07 15.05 9.02
C GLY A 100 14.20 15.54 10.17
N LEU A 101 12.88 15.28 10.13
CA LEU A 101 11.98 15.60 11.24
C LEU A 101 12.26 14.74 12.47
N GLY A 102 12.65 13.47 12.31
CA GLY A 102 13.07 12.60 13.40
C GLY A 102 14.37 13.05 14.09
N PHE A 103 15.17 13.90 13.46
CA PHE A 103 16.39 14.45 14.07
C PHE A 103 16.13 15.75 14.86
N ILE A 104 15.00 16.42 14.60
CA ILE A 104 14.66 17.73 15.17
C ILE A 104 13.68 17.62 16.36
N LEU A 105 12.92 16.52 16.46
CA LEU A 105 11.78 16.34 17.37
C LEU A 105 11.83 14.98 18.08
#